data_AF-A0A3E5BGV8-F1
#
_entry.id   AF-A0A3E5BGV8-F1
#
_cell.length_a   1.000
_cell.length_b   1.000
_cell.length_c   1.000
_cell.angle_alpha   90.00
_cell.angle_beta   90.00
_cell.angle_gamma   90.00
#
_symmetry.space_group_name_H-M   'P 1'
#
loop_
_entity.id
_entity.type
_entity.pdbx_description
1 polymer ?
#
loop_
_entity_poly.entity_id
_entity_poly.type
_entity_poly.pdbx_seq_one_letter_code
_entity_poly.pdbx_strand_id
1 'polypeptide(L)'
;MYLINNEKRDCYFFPYVDSEHKVSNKLIARGTYDFSVKTEHGTEVLAIPYLTLTYPADEKGNFTDATIPPTPHEFRFMMEEGATSYAVLGLIQHYLNVDWEALTPKDTSTRNDIIISPTLKMTVDDTNYSITGTFNSIPAIPEGTLD
;
A
#
# COMPACT_ATOMS: atom_id res chain seq x y z
N MET A 1 -0.19 5.41 7.08
CA MET A 1 0.72 5.58 5.94
C MET A 1 -0.01 6.40 4.87
N TYR A 2 0.69 7.30 4.20
CA TYR A 2 0.16 8.08 3.09
C TYR A 2 0.98 7.79 1.83
N LEU A 3 0.31 7.55 0.71
CA LEU A 3 0.93 7.34 -0.61
C LEU A 3 0.59 8.55 -1.47
N ILE A 4 1.62 9.24 -1.97
CA ILE A 4 1.46 10.47 -2.74
C ILE A 4 1.64 10.16 -4.22
N ASN A 5 0.61 10.47 -5.00
CA ASN A 5 0.66 10.37 -6.46
C ASN A 5 1.45 11.55 -7.05
N ASN A 6 2.78 11.48 -6.92
CA ASN A 6 3.72 12.37 -7.59
C ASN A 6 4.72 11.54 -8.40
N GLU A 7 5.59 12.20 -9.18
CA GLU A 7 6.57 11.52 -10.03
C GLU A 7 7.51 10.57 -9.27
N LYS A 8 7.80 10.88 -8.00
CA LYS A 8 8.69 10.10 -7.13
C LYS A 8 8.00 8.94 -6.42
N ARG A 9 6.66 8.91 -6.47
CA ARG A 9 5.83 8.00 -5.66
C ARG A 9 6.23 8.04 -4.19
N ASP A 10 6.22 9.24 -3.60
CA ASP A 10 6.60 9.40 -2.19
C ASP A 10 5.59 8.72 -1.24
N CYS A 11 6.09 8.12 -0.16
CA CYS A 11 5.28 7.63 0.95
C CYS A 11 5.73 8.20 2.29
N TYR A 12 4.77 8.39 3.21
CA TYR A 12 4.98 8.98 4.53
C TYR A 12 4.38 8.11 5.63
N PHE A 13 5.17 7.87 6.67
CA PHE A 13 4.81 7.03 7.82
C PHE A 13 4.57 7.90 9.04
N PHE A 14 3.40 7.76 9.64
CA PHE A 14 3.02 8.43 10.88
C PHE A 14 2.47 7.39 11.87
N PRO A 15 2.71 7.57 13.18
CA PRO A 15 2.11 6.71 14.17
C PRO A 15 0.63 7.03 14.31
N TYR A 16 -0.18 5.99 14.44
CA TYR A 16 -1.55 6.13 14.90
C TYR A 16 -1.57 6.06 16.43
N VAL A 17 -2.24 7.03 17.06
CA VAL A 17 -2.33 7.11 18.52
C VAL A 17 -3.69 6.55 18.93
N ASP A 18 -3.71 5.26 19.32
CA ASP A 18 -4.94 4.53 19.65
C ASP A 18 -5.79 5.22 20.71
N SER A 19 -5.16 5.77 21.76
CA SER A 19 -5.86 6.47 22.84
C SER A 19 -6.62 7.70 22.37
N GLU A 20 -6.15 8.35 21.30
CA GLU A 20 -6.70 9.60 20.77
C GLU A 20 -7.47 9.40 19.46
N HIS A 21 -7.52 8.16 18.95
CA HIS A 21 -8.13 7.79 17.69
C HIS A 21 -7.72 8.71 16.52
N LYS A 22 -6.44 9.10 16.48
CA LYS A 22 -5.92 10.02 15.48
C LYS A 22 -4.49 9.71 15.07
N VAL A 23 -4.14 10.17 13.88
CA VAL A 23 -2.75 10.16 13.40
C VAL A 23 -1.97 11.26 14.12
N SER A 24 -0.77 10.92 14.60
CA SER A 24 0.16 11.89 15.17
C SER A 24 0.80 12.74 14.08
N ASN A 25 1.10 14.01 14.38
CA ASN A 25 1.82 14.90 13.47
C ASN A 25 3.33 14.59 13.39
N LYS A 26 3.83 13.64 14.18
CA LYS A 26 5.24 13.26 14.18
C LYS A 26 5.52 12.29 13.03
N LEU A 27 6.25 12.74 12.02
CA LEU A 27 6.75 11.88 10.95
C LEU A 27 7.70 10.82 11.53
N ILE A 28 7.49 9.55 11.17
CA ILE A 28 8.39 8.44 11.49
C ILE A 28 9.48 8.34 10.43
N ALA A 29 9.07 8.25 9.16
CA ALA A 29 9.96 8.08 8.03
C ALA A 29 9.29 8.58 6.74
N ARG A 30 10.13 8.91 5.76
CA ARG A 30 9.76 9.10 4.36
C ARG A 30 10.36 7.96 3.55
N GLY A 31 9.66 7.52 2.54
CA GLY A 31 10.14 6.55 1.57
C GLY A 31 9.56 6.79 0.19
N THR A 32 9.71 5.80 -0.66
CA THR A 32 9.00 5.70 -1.93
C THR A 32 8.16 4.42 -1.95
N TYR A 33 7.23 4.35 -2.88
CA TYR A 33 6.45 3.15 -3.12
C TYR A 33 6.42 2.79 -4.60
N ASP A 34 6.23 1.51 -4.87
CA ASP A 34 5.96 1.02 -6.22
C ASP A 34 4.94 -0.13 -6.18
N PHE A 35 4.25 -0.33 -7.30
CA PHE A 35 3.31 -1.43 -7.46
C PHE A 35 3.81 -2.40 -8.51
N SER A 36 3.77 -3.69 -8.19
CA SER A 36 4.11 -4.76 -9.10
C SER A 36 3.04 -5.84 -9.08
N VAL A 37 3.10 -6.75 -10.04
CA VAL A 37 2.25 -7.94 -10.06
C VAL A 37 3.14 -9.16 -10.22
N LYS A 38 2.98 -10.12 -9.32
CA LYS A 38 3.61 -11.43 -9.40
C LYS A 38 2.56 -12.45 -9.82
N THR A 39 2.97 -13.39 -10.68
CA THR A 39 2.12 -14.48 -11.12
C THR A 39 2.40 -15.70 -10.26
N GLU A 40 1.37 -16.23 -9.59
CA GLU A 40 1.48 -17.51 -8.89
C GLU A 40 0.87 -18.62 -9.77
N HIS A 41 1.62 -19.72 -9.87
CA HIS A 41 1.22 -20.89 -10.65
C HIS A 41 0.61 -21.94 -9.71
N GLY A 42 -0.73 -21.97 -9.65
CA GLY A 42 -1.51 -23.05 -9.03
C GLY A 42 -2.28 -23.86 -10.09
N THR A 43 -3.51 -24.26 -9.76
CA THR A 43 -4.48 -24.78 -10.75
C THR A 43 -4.96 -23.72 -11.74
N GLU A 44 -4.86 -22.45 -11.38
CA GLU A 44 -5.10 -21.29 -12.23
C GLU A 44 -3.93 -20.31 -12.11
N VAL A 45 -3.72 -19.48 -13.14
CA VAL A 45 -2.72 -18.42 -13.14
C VAL A 45 -3.34 -17.19 -12.49
N LEU A 46 -2.94 -16.89 -11.26
CA LEU A 46 -3.44 -15.73 -10.53
C LEU A 46 -2.41 -14.59 -10.59
N ALA A 47 -2.86 -13.43 -11.04
CA ALA A 47 -2.08 -12.21 -11.04
C ALA A 47 -2.28 -11.49 -9.69
N ILE A 48 -1.23 -11.45 -8.88
CA ILE A 48 -1.28 -10.98 -7.50
C ILE A 48 -0.58 -9.63 -7.40
N PRO A 49 -1.28 -8.57 -6.97
CA PRO A 49 -0.67 -7.27 -6.82
C PRO A 49 0.13 -7.16 -5.52
N TYR A 50 1.28 -6.51 -5.63
CA TYR A 50 2.20 -6.23 -4.55
C TYR A 50 2.43 -4.72 -4.43
N LEU A 51 2.58 -4.27 -3.19
CA LEU A 51 3.08 -2.95 -2.84
C LEU A 51 4.50 -3.09 -2.31
N THR A 52 5.46 -2.45 -2.97
CA THR A 52 6.81 -2.33 -2.46
C THR A 52 6.95 -0.98 -1.77
N LEU A 53 7.32 -0.99 -0.49
CA LEU A 53 7.66 0.21 0.27
C LEU A 53 9.17 0.25 0.47
N THR A 54 9.80 1.34 0.05
CA THR A 54 11.25 1.53 0.17
C THR A 54 11.53 2.66 1.16
N TYR A 55 12.03 2.32 2.34
CA TYR A 55 12.28 3.27 3.43
C TYR A 55 13.50 2.85 4.28
N PRO A 56 14.11 3.77 5.04
CA PRO A 56 15.22 3.43 5.95
C PRO A 56 14.76 2.46 7.04
N ALA A 57 15.39 1.28 7.07
CA ALA A 57 15.06 0.23 8.03
C ALA A 57 16.31 -0.49 8.54
N ASP A 58 16.25 -0.98 9.78
CA ASP A 58 17.29 -1.85 10.35
C ASP A 58 17.18 -3.29 9.81
N GLU A 59 18.11 -4.16 10.20
CA GLU A 59 18.12 -5.59 9.83
C GLU A 59 16.86 -6.36 10.29
N LYS A 60 16.05 -5.78 11.18
CA LYS A 60 14.80 -6.36 11.68
C LYS A 60 13.56 -5.76 11.00
N GLY A 61 13.73 -4.83 10.06
CA GLY A 61 12.65 -4.15 9.35
C GLY A 61 12.01 -2.99 10.14
N ASN A 62 12.59 -2.56 11.27
CA ASN A 62 12.10 -1.40 12.01
C ASN A 62 12.54 -0.11 11.33
N PHE A 63 11.72 0.95 11.43
CA PHE A 63 12.09 2.28 10.96
C PHE A 63 13.37 2.78 11.62
N THR A 64 14.26 3.36 10.82
CA THR A 64 15.51 3.97 11.28
C THR A 64 15.63 5.40 10.76
N ASP A 65 16.70 6.09 11.16
CA ASP A 65 17.02 7.39 10.61
C ASP A 65 17.41 7.31 9.12
N ALA A 66 17.38 8.46 8.43
CA ALA A 66 17.67 8.55 7.01
C ALA A 66 19.15 8.28 6.65
N THR A 67 20.01 7.95 7.62
CA THR A 67 21.45 7.68 7.36
C THR A 67 21.69 6.26 6.88
N ILE A 68 20.74 5.35 7.10
CA ILE A 68 20.76 4.00 6.57
C ILE A 68 20.15 4.00 5.16
N PRO A 69 20.78 3.33 4.17
CA PRO A 69 20.19 3.17 2.84
C PRO A 69 18.77 2.58 2.92
N PRO A 70 17.80 3.11 2.16
CA PRO A 70 16.46 2.57 2.12
C PRO A 70 16.42 1.11 1.66
N THR A 71 15.63 0.30 2.35
CA THR A 71 15.45 -1.13 2.06
C THR A 71 14.04 -1.37 1.52
N PRO A 72 13.88 -2.15 0.44
CA PRO A 72 12.57 -2.50 -0.09
C PRO A 72 11.89 -3.56 0.79
N HIS A 73 10.59 -3.36 1.05
CA HIS A 73 9.73 -4.30 1.74
C HIS A 73 8.50 -4.55 0.86
N GLU A 74 8.31 -5.80 0.45
CA GLU A 74 7.22 -6.20 -0.43
C GLU A 74 6.04 -6.72 0.38
N PHE A 75 4.85 -6.20 0.06
CA PHE A 75 3.59 -6.58 0.70
C PHE A 75 2.64 -7.10 -0.36
N ARG A 76 2.20 -8.35 -0.19
CA ARG A 76 1.13 -8.94 -0.99
C ARG A 76 -0.20 -8.34 -0.59
N PHE A 77 -1.01 -7.90 -1.55
CA PHE A 77 -2.40 -7.52 -1.27
C PHE A 77 -3.33 -8.73 -1.22
N MET A 78 -4.13 -8.82 -0.15
CA MET A 78 -5.21 -9.79 0.01
C MET A 78 -6.47 -9.08 0.51
N MET A 79 -7.65 -9.64 0.24
CA MET A 79 -8.86 -9.37 1.00
C MET A 79 -9.37 -10.61 1.73
N GLU A 80 -10.43 -10.43 2.53
CA GLU A 80 -11.15 -11.53 3.17
C GLU A 80 -11.46 -12.64 2.16
N GLU A 81 -11.25 -13.89 2.59
CA GLU A 81 -11.39 -15.10 1.77
C GLU A 81 -10.39 -15.28 0.60
N GLY A 82 -9.29 -14.51 0.56
CA GLY A 82 -8.16 -14.80 -0.33
C GLY A 82 -8.30 -14.30 -1.77
N ALA A 83 -9.34 -13.51 -2.06
CA ALA A 83 -9.49 -12.82 -3.35
C ALA A 83 -8.95 -11.39 -3.29
N THR A 84 -8.51 -10.83 -4.43
CA THR A 84 -8.24 -9.39 -4.57
C THR A 84 -9.49 -8.71 -5.11
N SER A 85 -10.09 -7.74 -4.40
CA SER A 85 -11.25 -7.01 -4.94
C SER A 85 -10.84 -6.05 -6.04
N TYR A 86 -11.45 -6.22 -7.21
CA TYR A 86 -11.36 -5.27 -8.32
C TYR A 86 -11.74 -3.84 -7.93
N ALA A 87 -12.57 -3.65 -6.90
CA ALA A 87 -12.90 -2.31 -6.41
C ALA A 87 -11.69 -1.61 -5.77
N VAL A 88 -10.89 -2.33 -4.98
CA VAL A 88 -9.66 -1.78 -4.38
C VAL A 88 -8.63 -1.48 -5.46
N LEU A 89 -8.46 -2.39 -6.42
CA LEU A 89 -7.56 -2.16 -7.56
C LEU A 89 -8.00 -0.95 -8.39
N GLY A 90 -9.30 -0.80 -8.64
CA GLY A 90 -9.87 0.36 -9.31
C GLY A 90 -9.63 1.68 -8.56
N LEU A 91 -9.74 1.67 -7.22
CA LEU A 91 -9.40 2.83 -6.39
C LEU A 91 -7.91 3.16 -6.46
N ILE A 92 -7.03 2.17 -6.34
CA ILE A 92 -5.57 2.38 -6.47
C ILE A 92 -5.21 2.90 -7.86
N GLN A 93 -5.81 2.33 -8.92
CA GLN A 93 -5.64 2.81 -10.29
C GLN A 93 -6.06 4.27 -10.43
N HIS A 94 -7.23 4.62 -9.91
CA HIS A 94 -7.76 5.98 -10.02
C HIS A 94 -6.92 7.01 -9.25
N TYR A 95 -6.64 6.76 -7.97
CA TYR A 95 -6.01 7.74 -7.09
C TYR A 95 -4.48 7.77 -7.22
N LEU A 96 -3.85 6.63 -7.50
CA LEU A 96 -2.39 6.50 -7.58
C LEU A 96 -1.88 6.29 -9.01
N ASN A 97 -2.75 6.42 -10.03
CA ASN A 97 -2.41 6.28 -11.45
C ASN A 97 -1.58 5.02 -11.73
N VAL A 98 -2.11 3.87 -11.29
CA VAL A 98 -1.49 2.55 -11.50
C VAL A 98 -2.17 1.90 -12.70
N ASP A 99 -1.38 1.58 -13.72
CA ASP A 99 -1.87 0.84 -14.87
C ASP A 99 -1.78 -0.67 -14.60
N TRP A 100 -2.86 -1.23 -14.05
CA TRP A 100 -2.92 -2.67 -13.83
C TRP A 100 -3.03 -3.46 -15.14
N GLU A 101 -3.56 -2.90 -16.23
CA GLU A 101 -3.63 -3.59 -17.52
C GLU A 101 -2.24 -3.77 -18.15
N ALA A 102 -1.30 -2.87 -17.85
CA ALA A 102 0.11 -3.06 -18.17
C ALA A 102 0.80 -4.12 -17.28
N LEU A 103 0.18 -4.49 -16.15
CA LEU A 103 0.75 -5.40 -15.14
C LEU A 103 0.03 -6.77 -15.04
N THR A 104 -1.17 -6.94 -15.61
CA THR A 104 -1.98 -8.20 -15.61
C THR A 104 -2.83 -8.37 -16.88
N PRO A 105 -3.29 -9.60 -17.23
CA PRO A 105 -4.24 -9.81 -18.32
C PRO A 105 -5.66 -9.35 -17.93
N LYS A 106 -6.33 -8.69 -18.88
CA LYS A 106 -7.66 -8.08 -18.76
C LYS A 106 -8.72 -8.97 -18.15
N ASP A 107 -9.39 -8.46 -17.13
CA ASP A 107 -10.84 -8.62 -17.00
C ASP A 107 -11.49 -7.31 -16.56
N THR A 108 -12.35 -6.79 -17.44
CA THR A 108 -13.08 -5.54 -17.29
C THR A 108 -14.20 -5.68 -16.27
N SER A 109 -13.98 -5.25 -15.03
CA SER A 109 -15.07 -4.98 -14.08
C SER A 109 -15.30 -3.47 -13.97
N THR A 110 -16.53 -3.08 -14.30
CA THR A 110 -17.04 -1.70 -14.43
C THR A 110 -17.16 -0.96 -13.10
N ARG A 111 -16.88 0.36 -13.18
CA ARG A 111 -17.18 1.45 -12.23
C ARG A 111 -18.07 1.10 -11.03
N ASN A 112 -17.63 1.54 -9.85
CA ASN A 112 -18.57 1.94 -8.80
C ASN A 112 -18.08 3.20 -8.08
N ASP A 113 -18.84 4.28 -8.25
CA ASP A 113 -18.80 5.53 -7.46
C ASP A 113 -19.30 5.26 -6.02
N ILE A 114 -18.72 4.28 -5.33
CA ILE A 114 -19.03 4.01 -3.93
C ILE A 114 -17.83 4.47 -3.12
N ILE A 115 -18.06 5.40 -2.20
CA ILE A 115 -17.14 5.69 -1.09
C ILE A 115 -17.15 4.44 -0.20
N ILE A 116 -16.42 3.41 -0.62
CA ILE A 116 -16.06 2.27 0.20
C ILE A 116 -14.72 2.65 0.82
N SER A 117 -14.60 2.48 2.13
CA SER A 117 -13.31 2.44 2.81
C SER A 117 -12.94 0.97 2.97
N PRO A 118 -12.43 0.31 1.91
CA PRO A 118 -12.24 -1.13 1.93
C PRO A 118 -11.16 -1.50 2.95
N THR A 119 -11.38 -2.60 3.64
CA THR A 119 -10.34 -3.24 4.46
C THR A 119 -9.31 -3.88 3.53
N LEU A 120 -8.07 -3.43 3.64
CA LEU A 120 -6.92 -3.93 2.91
C LEU A 120 -6.10 -4.82 3.85
N LYS A 121 -5.85 -6.06 3.45
CA LYS A 121 -4.91 -6.95 4.12
C LYS A 121 -3.62 -6.99 3.31
N MET A 122 -2.49 -6.79 3.98
CA MET A 122 -1.15 -6.88 3.44
C MET A 122 -0.40 -7.99 4.17
N THR A 123 0.23 -8.90 3.44
CA THR A 123 1.05 -9.97 4.04
C THR A 123 2.47 -9.96 3.51
N VAL A 124 3.38 -10.47 4.33
CA VAL A 124 4.76 -10.74 3.93
C VAL A 124 4.87 -12.23 3.63
N ASP A 125 5.37 -12.55 2.44
CA ASP A 125 5.55 -13.93 1.98
C ASP A 125 6.36 -14.76 3.00
N ASP A 126 6.05 -16.06 3.10
CA ASP A 126 6.67 -17.01 4.03
C ASP A 126 6.56 -16.65 5.54
N THR A 127 5.65 -15.74 5.90
CA THR A 127 5.39 -15.38 7.29
C THR A 127 3.90 -15.41 7.64
N ASN A 128 3.61 -15.47 8.94
CA ASN A 128 2.25 -15.26 9.46
C ASN A 128 1.95 -13.78 9.73
N TYR A 129 2.83 -12.85 9.33
CA TYR A 129 2.63 -11.43 9.56
C TYR A 129 1.60 -10.88 8.57
N SER A 130 0.60 -10.20 9.12
CA SER A 130 -0.47 -9.57 8.36
C SER A 130 -0.75 -8.20 8.93
N ILE A 131 -0.81 -7.21 8.05
CA ILE A 131 -1.23 -5.85 8.35
C ILE A 131 -2.61 -5.67 7.77
N THR A 132 -3.58 -5.35 8.61
CA THR A 132 -4.93 -4.99 8.18
C THR A 132 -5.10 -3.49 8.35
N GLY A 133 -5.47 -2.81 7.28
CA GLY A 133 -5.72 -1.37 7.29
C GLY A 133 -6.97 -1.02 6.49
N THR A 134 -7.35 0.24 6.52
CA THR A 134 -8.46 0.77 5.72
C THR A 134 -7.89 1.68 4.65
N PHE A 135 -8.26 1.46 3.39
CA PHE A 135 -7.90 2.37 2.32
C PHE A 135 -8.79 3.63 2.41
N ASN A 136 -8.17 4.80 2.61
CA ASN A 136 -8.86 6.08 2.69
C ASN A 136 -8.44 6.95 1.49
N SER A 137 -9.40 7.28 0.62
CA SER A 137 -9.21 8.09 -0.57
C SER A 137 -9.28 9.60 -0.33
N ILE A 138 -9.72 10.03 0.86
CA ILE A 138 -9.80 11.44 1.26
C ILE A 138 -9.03 11.63 2.58
N PRO A 139 -7.72 11.35 2.61
CA PRO A 139 -6.96 11.37 3.84
C PRO A 139 -6.60 12.81 4.24
N ALA A 140 -6.74 13.15 5.53
CA ALA A 140 -6.14 14.36 6.09
C ALA A 140 -4.66 14.08 6.38
N ILE A 141 -3.76 14.66 5.60
CA ILE A 141 -2.31 14.58 5.80
C ILE A 141 -1.91 15.62 6.86
N PRO A 142 -1.05 15.28 7.85
CA PRO A 142 -0.55 16.26 8.81
C PRO A 142 0.07 17.50 8.11
N GLU A 143 -0.25 18.69 8.62
CA GLU A 143 0.30 19.95 8.09
C GLU A 143 1.84 19.95 8.08
N GLY A 144 2.46 20.58 7.08
CA GLY A 144 3.92 20.61 6.92
C GLY A 144 4.54 19.36 6.28
N THR A 145 3.74 18.34 5.92
CA THR A 145 4.27 17.11 5.31
C THR A 145 4.65 17.28 3.84
N LEU A 146 3.93 18.13 3.10
CA LEU A 146 4.09 18.33 1.66
C LEU A 146 4.74 19.67 1.31
N ASP A 147 5.17 20.45 2.31
CA ASP A 147 5.76 21.78 2.16
C ASP A 147 7.21 21.74 1.65
#